data_AF-A0A165S790-F1
#
_entry.id   AF-A0A165S790-F1
#
_cell.length_a   1.000
_cell.length_b   1.000
_cell.length_c   1.000
_cell.angle_alpha   90.00
_cell.angle_beta   90.00
_cell.angle_gamma   90.00
#
_symmetry.space_group_name_H-M   'P 1'
#
loop_
_entity.id
_entity.type
_entity.pdbx_description
1 polymer ?
#
loop_
_entity_poly.entity_id
_entity_poly.type
_entity_poly.pdbx_seq_one_letter_code
_entity_poly.pdbx_strand_id
1 'polypeptide(L)'
;MVLLMFIEWNIFLVLVPISWWLHFSHPTRYKTIFACTFIAKFPLANLLVLAAESLSMHVGSVPRGILHSTAGNTIEFIIALVALIRCELQVVQTSLIGSIVNHLLLSVGMCFLWGGFTHYEQEFDIKAAEVDSWLLIASIMVVLFPAVLHGTVDPNLSDPSQRQNILSVSHGVALVLLCIYATFLIFMFFSHRLMYDSSSYELGEREHRPTSTDYEAQVQVRATPGTSHDPGQSTNNGHNDTSVDRGRPETPALNLPMATILLILVTAVCCALVKSHGQC
;
A
#
# COMPACT_ATOMS: atom_id res chain seq x y z
N MET A 1 -0.68 17.42 -11.18
CA MET A 1 -1.98 17.36 -11.89
C MET A 1 -3.05 16.67 -11.05
N VAL A 2 -2.69 15.64 -10.26
CA VAL A 2 -3.61 14.88 -9.40
C VAL A 2 -4.32 15.78 -8.38
N LEU A 3 -3.62 16.73 -7.75
CA LEU A 3 -4.17 17.73 -6.80
C LEU A 3 -5.36 18.56 -7.31
N LEU A 4 -5.46 18.81 -8.62
CA LEU A 4 -6.58 19.54 -9.22
C LEU A 4 -7.81 18.66 -9.46
N MET A 5 -7.64 17.35 -9.67
CA MET A 5 -8.77 16.40 -9.70
C MET A 5 -9.38 16.23 -8.29
N PHE A 6 -8.60 16.33 -7.22
CA PHE A 6 -9.11 16.13 -5.85
C PHE A 6 -10.21 17.12 -5.42
N ILE A 7 -10.23 18.34 -5.97
CA ILE A 7 -11.24 19.36 -5.63
C ILE A 7 -12.62 19.00 -6.20
N GLU A 8 -12.69 18.42 -7.41
CA GLU A 8 -13.97 18.07 -8.03
C GLU A 8 -14.59 16.81 -7.44
N TRP A 9 -13.76 15.83 -7.05
CA TRP A 9 -14.27 14.61 -6.41
C TRP A 9 -14.79 14.87 -5.00
N ASN A 10 -14.28 15.90 -4.31
CA ASN A 10 -14.75 16.27 -2.97
C ASN A 10 -16.21 16.75 -2.96
N ILE A 11 -16.77 17.15 -4.12
CA ILE A 11 -18.19 17.48 -4.26
C ILE A 11 -19.07 16.29 -3.84
N PHE A 12 -18.63 15.07 -4.12
CA PHE A 12 -19.35 13.86 -3.74
C PHE A 12 -19.39 13.62 -2.21
N LEU A 13 -18.64 14.34 -1.39
CA LEU A 13 -18.79 14.27 0.08
C LEU A 13 -20.16 14.74 0.56
N VAL A 14 -20.84 15.61 -0.19
CA VAL A 14 -22.21 16.05 0.17
C VAL A 14 -23.20 14.87 0.18
N LEU A 15 -22.89 13.79 -0.55
CA LEU A 15 -23.70 12.57 -0.56
C LEU A 15 -23.68 11.84 0.78
N VAL A 16 -22.67 12.04 1.64
CA VAL A 16 -22.62 11.42 2.98
C VAL A 16 -23.80 11.88 3.85
N PRO A 17 -23.98 13.18 4.16
CA PRO A 17 -25.13 13.63 4.95
C PRO A 17 -26.46 13.42 4.21
N ILE A 18 -26.48 13.50 2.87
CA ILE A 18 -27.69 13.21 2.08
C ILE A 18 -28.11 11.74 2.23
N SER A 19 -27.16 10.80 2.16
CA SER A 19 -27.45 9.37 2.33
C SER A 19 -27.98 9.06 3.74
N TRP A 20 -27.42 9.71 4.76
CA TRP A 20 -27.87 9.62 6.14
C TRP A 20 -29.29 10.15 6.31
N TRP A 21 -29.57 11.34 5.74
CA TRP A 21 -30.91 11.93 5.76
C TRP A 21 -31.94 11.06 5.03
N LEU A 22 -31.57 10.49 3.88
CA LEU A 22 -32.44 9.64 3.08
C LEU A 22 -32.76 8.31 3.79
N HIS A 23 -31.80 7.76 4.53
CA HIS A 23 -32.00 6.58 5.36
C HIS A 23 -33.09 6.80 6.44
N PHE A 24 -33.11 7.99 7.06
CA PHE A 24 -34.11 8.31 8.07
C PHE A 24 -35.47 8.72 7.48
N SER A 25 -35.47 9.49 6.39
CA SER A 25 -36.71 10.03 5.80
C SER A 25 -37.47 9.02 4.94
N HIS A 26 -36.75 8.18 4.18
CA HIS A 26 -37.35 7.24 3.22
C HIS A 26 -36.62 5.88 3.20
N PRO A 27 -36.77 5.06 4.26
CA PRO A 27 -36.07 3.77 4.38
C PRO A 27 -36.46 2.76 3.29
N THR A 28 -37.61 2.95 2.62
CA THR A 28 -38.08 2.05 1.55
C THR A 28 -37.27 2.16 0.25
N ARG A 29 -36.44 3.20 0.08
CA ARG A 29 -35.65 3.45 -1.14
C ARG A 29 -34.22 2.92 -1.04
N TYR A 30 -34.05 1.67 -0.59
CA TYR A 30 -32.74 1.03 -0.34
C TYR A 30 -31.75 1.12 -1.52
N LYS A 31 -32.23 0.98 -2.77
CA LYS A 31 -31.38 1.08 -3.98
C LYS A 31 -30.71 2.45 -4.12
N THR A 32 -31.46 3.51 -3.83
CA THR A 32 -30.98 4.90 -3.95
C THR A 32 -30.03 5.25 -2.81
N ILE A 33 -30.33 4.77 -1.60
CA ILE A 33 -29.45 4.92 -0.44
C ILE A 33 -28.11 4.23 -0.73
N PHE A 34 -28.16 2.99 -1.23
CA PHE A 34 -26.96 2.24 -1.61
C PHE A 34 -26.15 2.93 -2.71
N ALA A 35 -26.79 3.43 -3.76
CA ALA A 35 -26.08 4.16 -4.82
C ALA A 35 -25.41 5.44 -4.29
N CYS A 36 -26.10 6.17 -3.42
CA CYS A 36 -25.60 7.39 -2.80
C CYS A 36 -24.38 7.12 -1.89
N THR A 37 -24.46 6.11 -1.02
CA THR A 37 -23.34 5.70 -0.16
C THR A 37 -22.18 5.10 -0.95
N PHE A 38 -22.46 4.37 -2.04
CA PHE A 38 -21.44 3.82 -2.92
C PHE A 38 -20.65 4.93 -3.62
N ILE A 39 -21.32 5.95 -4.16
CA ILE A 39 -20.64 7.10 -4.78
C ILE A 39 -19.85 7.90 -3.73
N ALA A 40 -20.42 8.07 -2.53
CA ALA A 40 -19.73 8.75 -1.42
C ALA A 40 -18.45 8.02 -0.96
N LYS A 41 -18.31 6.71 -1.23
CA LYS A 41 -17.11 5.93 -0.91
C LYS A 41 -15.87 6.45 -1.64
N PHE A 42 -16.00 6.85 -2.91
CA PHE A 42 -14.86 7.27 -3.74
C PHE A 42 -14.06 8.46 -3.17
N PRO A 43 -14.67 9.62 -2.87
CA PRO A 43 -13.93 10.73 -2.28
C PRO A 43 -13.41 10.41 -0.87
N LEU A 44 -14.10 9.56 -0.12
CA LEU A 44 -13.68 9.18 1.22
C LEU A 44 -12.41 8.31 1.20
N ALA A 45 -12.28 7.42 0.21
CA ALA A 45 -11.06 6.64 -0.04
C ALA A 45 -9.88 7.55 -0.35
N ASN A 46 -10.10 8.51 -1.25
CA ASN A 46 -9.07 9.49 -1.62
C ASN A 46 -8.62 10.33 -0.42
N LEU A 47 -9.56 10.80 0.40
CA LEU A 47 -9.24 11.58 1.60
C LEU A 47 -8.44 10.78 2.63
N LEU A 48 -8.76 9.49 2.80
CA LEU A 48 -8.04 8.61 3.73
C LEU A 48 -6.58 8.41 3.30
N VAL A 49 -6.35 8.22 1.99
CA VAL A 49 -4.99 8.08 1.44
C VAL A 49 -4.20 9.38 1.59
N LEU A 50 -4.81 10.54 1.32
CA LEU A 50 -4.16 11.84 1.53
C LEU A 50 -3.83 12.12 3.01
N ALA A 51 -4.73 11.73 3.91
CA ALA A 51 -4.49 11.84 5.35
C ALA A 51 -3.30 10.95 5.78
N ALA A 52 -3.23 9.73 5.24
CA ALA A 52 -2.10 8.82 5.47
C ALA A 52 -0.79 9.37 4.89
N GLU A 53 -0.82 9.98 3.71
CA GLU A 53 0.35 10.64 3.11
C GLU A 53 0.84 11.80 3.98
N SER A 54 -0.08 12.65 4.47
CA SER A 54 0.23 13.75 5.38
C SER A 54 0.85 13.27 6.69
N LEU A 55 0.34 12.16 7.23
CA LEU A 55 0.90 11.51 8.40
C LEU A 55 2.28 10.92 8.11
N SER A 56 2.46 10.33 6.93
CA SER A 56 3.70 9.68 6.50
C SER A 56 4.87 10.63 6.29
N MET A 57 4.62 11.93 6.07
CA MET A 57 5.68 12.95 6.00
C MET A 57 6.45 13.08 7.32
N HIS A 58 5.83 12.70 8.43
CA HIS A 58 6.43 12.73 9.77
C HIS A 58 7.08 11.38 10.14
N VAL A 59 7.04 10.39 9.26
CA VAL A 59 7.56 9.04 9.48
C VAL A 59 8.60 8.68 8.41
N GLY A 60 9.56 7.82 8.75
CA GLY A 60 10.58 7.33 7.82
C GLY A 60 9.97 6.65 6.57
N SER A 61 10.81 6.38 5.58
CA SER A 61 10.41 5.81 4.28
C SER A 61 9.69 4.46 4.34
N VAL A 62 10.20 3.53 5.13
CA VAL A 62 9.61 2.19 5.23
C VAL A 62 8.22 2.20 5.89
N PRO A 63 8.01 2.86 7.05
CA PRO A 63 6.66 3.06 7.59
C PRO A 63 5.70 3.79 6.65
N ARG A 64 6.20 4.74 5.83
CA ARG A 64 5.39 5.48 4.86
C ARG A 64 4.77 4.56 3.80
N GLY A 65 5.55 3.62 3.26
CA GLY A 65 5.03 2.63 2.30
C GLY A 65 3.91 1.75 2.88
N ILE A 66 4.07 1.31 4.13
CA ILE A 66 3.06 0.48 4.80
C ILE A 66 1.80 1.27 5.13
N LEU A 67 1.96 2.52 5.57
CA LEU A 67 0.84 3.40 5.90
C LEU A 67 0.00 3.69 4.64
N HIS A 68 0.66 3.96 3.52
CA HIS A 68 0.00 4.13 2.22
C HIS A 68 -0.70 2.85 1.76
N SER A 69 -0.02 1.71 1.82
CA SER A 69 -0.59 0.41 1.44
C SER A 69 -1.78 0.01 2.32
N THR A 70 -1.76 0.35 3.60
CA THR A 70 -2.85 0.04 4.53
C THR A 70 -4.02 1.00 4.29
N ALA A 71 -3.76 2.31 4.22
CA ALA A 71 -4.79 3.32 4.04
C ALA A 71 -5.59 3.12 2.73
N GLY A 72 -4.90 2.77 1.63
CA GLY A 72 -5.53 2.51 0.34
C GLY A 72 -6.51 1.32 0.34
N ASN A 73 -6.29 0.32 1.21
CA ASN A 73 -7.13 -0.88 1.30
C ASN A 73 -8.02 -0.92 2.56
N THR A 74 -7.93 0.10 3.42
CA THR A 74 -8.61 0.12 4.73
C THR A 74 -10.12 0.14 4.58
N ILE A 75 -10.64 0.88 3.58
CA ILE A 75 -12.09 1.00 3.40
C ILE A 75 -12.69 -0.32 2.94
N GLU A 76 -12.04 -1.02 2.00
CA GLU A 76 -12.43 -2.37 1.58
C GLU A 76 -12.45 -3.33 2.78
N PHE A 77 -11.40 -3.29 3.60
CA PHE A 77 -11.31 -4.12 4.79
C PHE A 77 -12.44 -3.84 5.78
N ILE A 78 -12.76 -2.57 6.06
CA ILE A 78 -13.86 -2.19 6.96
C ILE A 78 -15.22 -2.68 6.41
N ILE A 79 -15.47 -2.52 5.11
CA ILE A 79 -16.73 -2.98 4.48
C ILE A 79 -16.84 -4.50 4.58
N ALA A 80 -15.76 -5.23 4.29
CA ALA A 80 -15.72 -6.68 4.42
C ALA A 80 -15.94 -7.13 5.88
N LEU A 81 -15.33 -6.44 6.85
CA LEU A 81 -15.50 -6.73 8.27
C LEU A 81 -16.95 -6.51 8.73
N VAL A 82 -17.58 -5.40 8.33
CA VAL A 82 -18.99 -5.12 8.68
C VAL A 82 -19.92 -6.16 8.03
N ALA A 83 -19.67 -6.56 6.79
CA ALA A 83 -20.43 -7.62 6.13
C ALA A 83 -20.25 -8.97 6.85
N LEU A 84 -19.04 -9.29 7.31
CA LEU A 84 -18.76 -10.49 8.08
C LEU A 84 -19.51 -10.51 9.42
N ILE A 85 -19.55 -9.38 10.13
CA ILE A 85 -20.32 -9.23 11.39
C ILE A 85 -21.83 -9.44 11.15
N ARG A 86 -22.32 -9.17 9.93
CA ARG A 86 -23.70 -9.42 9.52
C ARG A 86 -23.95 -10.84 8.96
N CYS A 87 -22.94 -11.71 9.04
CA CYS A 87 -22.96 -13.07 8.47
C CYS A 87 -23.14 -13.12 6.95
N GLU A 88 -22.80 -12.04 6.23
CA GLU A 88 -22.90 -11.96 4.77
C GLU A 88 -21.63 -12.48 4.08
N LEU A 89 -21.34 -13.78 4.28
CA LEU A 89 -20.13 -14.43 3.77
C LEU A 89 -20.00 -14.34 2.25
N GLN A 90 -21.11 -14.44 1.52
CA GLN A 90 -21.12 -14.34 0.07
C GLN A 90 -20.67 -12.95 -0.41
N VAL A 91 -21.07 -11.88 0.29
CA VAL A 91 -20.65 -10.51 -0.03
C VAL A 91 -19.15 -10.32 0.24
N VAL A 92 -18.65 -10.87 1.36
CA VAL A 92 -17.22 -10.80 1.70
C VAL A 92 -16.38 -11.52 0.65
N GLN A 93 -16.74 -12.76 0.30
CA GLN A 93 -16.00 -13.56 -0.68
C GLN A 93 -15.98 -12.91 -2.06
N THR A 94 -17.14 -12.45 -2.55
CA THR A 94 -17.24 -11.77 -3.84
C THR A 94 -16.49 -10.44 -3.86
N SER A 95 -16.51 -9.68 -2.76
CA SER A 95 -15.74 -8.44 -2.64
C SER A 95 -14.23 -8.67 -2.59
N LEU A 96 -13.75 -9.73 -1.94
CA LEU A 96 -12.31 -10.07 -1.89
C LEU A 96 -11.79 -10.45 -3.28
N ILE A 97 -12.50 -11.33 -3.99
CA ILE A 97 -12.15 -11.72 -5.37
C ILE A 97 -12.21 -10.50 -6.29
N GLY A 98 -13.26 -9.68 -6.13
CA GLY A 98 -13.41 -8.43 -6.89
C GLY A 98 -12.24 -7.46 -6.68
N SER A 99 -11.75 -7.31 -5.44
CA SER A 99 -10.60 -6.46 -5.13
C SER A 99 -9.31 -6.94 -5.81
N ILE A 100 -9.07 -8.26 -5.81
CA ILE A 100 -7.93 -8.86 -6.50
C ILE A 100 -8.03 -8.55 -8.00
N VAL A 101 -9.14 -8.93 -8.65
CA VAL A 101 -9.33 -8.69 -10.10
C VAL A 101 -9.21 -7.20 -10.45
N ASN A 102 -9.74 -6.31 -9.61
CA ASN A 102 -9.65 -4.86 -9.79
C ASN A 102 -8.20 -4.36 -9.84
N HIS A 103 -7.35 -4.83 -8.92
CA HIS A 103 -5.94 -4.41 -8.89
C HIS A 103 -5.13 -5.00 -10.04
N LEU A 104 -5.43 -6.23 -10.47
CA LEU A 104 -4.66 -6.93 -11.48
C LEU A 104 -5.02 -6.57 -12.92
N LEU A 105 -6.31 -6.49 -13.22
CA LEU A 105 -6.80 -6.30 -14.57
C LEU A 105 -7.29 -4.88 -14.78
N LEU A 106 -8.15 -4.39 -13.89
CA LEU A 106 -8.81 -3.10 -14.13
C LEU A 106 -7.82 -1.94 -13.96
N SER A 107 -7.11 -1.88 -12.84
CA SER A 107 -6.16 -0.81 -12.56
C SER A 107 -5.01 -0.80 -13.57
N VAL A 108 -4.32 -1.94 -13.73
CA VAL A 108 -3.22 -2.07 -14.70
C VAL A 108 -3.70 -1.84 -16.14
N GLY A 109 -4.86 -2.37 -16.52
CA GLY A 109 -5.44 -2.17 -17.85
C GLY A 109 -5.77 -0.71 -18.12
N MET A 110 -6.36 0.00 -17.15
CA MET A 110 -6.63 1.44 -17.27
C MET A 110 -5.34 2.26 -17.34
N CYS A 111 -4.28 1.88 -16.61
CA CYS A 111 -2.97 2.50 -16.71
C CYS A 111 -2.38 2.36 -18.12
N PHE A 112 -2.44 1.18 -18.73
CA PHE A 112 -1.97 0.98 -20.11
C PHE A 112 -2.82 1.69 -21.14
N LEU A 113 -4.14 1.72 -20.95
CA LEU A 113 -5.06 2.40 -21.85
C LEU A 113 -4.81 3.91 -21.82
N TRP A 114 -4.71 4.50 -20.63
CA TRP A 114 -4.47 5.93 -20.45
C TRP A 114 -3.03 6.34 -20.83
N GLY A 115 -2.05 5.53 -20.43
CA GLY A 115 -0.65 5.72 -20.80
C GLY A 115 -0.43 5.63 -22.31
N GLY A 116 -1.05 4.64 -22.96
CA GLY A 116 -0.97 4.41 -24.40
C GLY A 116 -1.68 5.46 -25.26
N PHE A 117 -2.65 6.20 -24.70
CA PHE A 117 -3.22 7.36 -25.40
C PHE A 117 -2.24 8.54 -25.51
N THR A 118 -1.30 8.64 -24.58
CA THR A 118 -0.37 9.78 -24.51
C THR A 118 1.02 9.43 -25.02
N HIS A 119 1.48 8.19 -24.82
CA HIS A 119 2.83 7.75 -25.14
C HIS A 119 2.80 6.48 -25.99
N TYR A 120 3.69 6.42 -26.99
CA TYR A 120 3.85 5.25 -27.87
C TYR A 120 4.56 4.08 -27.16
N GLU A 121 5.51 4.39 -26.27
CA GLU A 121 6.22 3.44 -25.41
C GLU A 121 6.18 3.95 -23.96
N GLN A 122 5.98 3.03 -23.01
CA GLN A 122 5.96 3.34 -21.58
C GLN A 122 7.13 2.63 -20.91
N GLU A 123 8.05 3.39 -20.32
CA GLU A 123 9.21 2.84 -19.64
C GLU A 123 8.87 2.38 -18.22
N PHE A 124 9.27 1.15 -17.90
CA PHE A 124 9.11 0.58 -16.57
C PHE A 124 10.42 -0.08 -16.13
N ASP A 125 10.66 -0.11 -14.81
CA ASP A 125 11.73 -0.94 -14.25
C ASP A 125 11.33 -2.41 -14.39
N ILE A 126 11.94 -3.07 -15.38
CA ILE A 126 11.69 -4.47 -15.70
C ILE A 126 12.04 -5.38 -14.51
N LYS A 127 13.08 -5.04 -13.73
CA LYS A 127 13.54 -5.87 -12.61
C LYS A 127 12.62 -5.77 -11.41
N ALA A 128 12.16 -4.57 -11.08
CA ALA A 128 11.16 -4.39 -10.03
C ALA A 128 9.82 -5.05 -10.41
N ALA A 129 9.34 -4.79 -11.63
CA ALA A 129 8.07 -5.35 -12.12
C ALA A 129 8.08 -6.89 -12.20
N GLU A 130 9.22 -7.49 -12.54
CA GLU A 130 9.38 -8.95 -12.56
C GLU A 130 9.18 -9.55 -11.16
N VAL A 131 9.86 -9.02 -10.15
CA VAL A 131 9.76 -9.50 -8.76
C VAL A 131 8.33 -9.35 -8.22
N ASP A 132 7.71 -8.20 -8.46
CA ASP A 132 6.34 -7.94 -8.00
C ASP A 132 5.32 -8.85 -8.70
N SER A 133 5.52 -9.13 -9.99
CA SER A 133 4.66 -10.05 -10.75
C SER A 133 4.73 -11.48 -10.20
N TRP A 134 5.94 -11.98 -9.89
CA TRP A 134 6.11 -13.30 -9.29
C TRP A 134 5.48 -13.40 -7.90
N LEU A 135 5.65 -12.37 -7.06
CA LEU A 135 5.05 -12.31 -5.72
C LEU A 135 3.53 -12.33 -5.79
N LEU A 136 2.98 -11.58 -6.74
CA LEU A 136 1.55 -11.47 -6.97
C LEU A 136 0.94 -12.78 -7.48
N ILE A 137 1.56 -13.43 -8.47
CA ILE A 137 1.12 -14.75 -8.96
C ILE A 137 1.17 -15.78 -7.84
N ALA A 138 2.26 -15.84 -7.07
CA ALA A 138 2.38 -16.76 -5.95
C ALA A 138 1.28 -16.54 -4.91
N SER A 139 0.99 -15.29 -4.56
CA SER A 139 -0.08 -14.93 -3.62
C SER A 139 -1.46 -15.40 -4.10
N ILE A 140 -1.78 -15.17 -5.37
CA ILE A 140 -3.06 -15.59 -5.97
C ILE A 140 -3.20 -17.11 -5.97
N MET A 141 -2.15 -17.84 -6.33
CA MET A 141 -2.18 -19.30 -6.32
C MET A 141 -2.49 -19.87 -4.93
N VAL A 142 -1.91 -19.27 -3.88
CA VAL A 142 -2.19 -19.68 -2.50
C VAL A 142 -3.64 -19.35 -2.11
N VAL A 143 -4.15 -18.17 -2.48
CA VAL A 143 -5.55 -17.78 -2.20
C VAL A 143 -6.56 -18.63 -2.96
N LEU A 144 -6.25 -19.06 -4.19
CA LEU A 144 -7.14 -19.90 -5.01
C LEU A 144 -7.13 -21.37 -4.58
N PHE A 145 -6.12 -21.83 -3.85
CA PHE A 145 -5.96 -23.22 -3.47
C PHE A 145 -7.20 -23.83 -2.76
N PRO A 146 -7.82 -23.20 -1.74
CA PRO A 146 -9.03 -23.73 -1.12
C PRO A 146 -10.23 -23.80 -2.07
N ALA A 147 -10.34 -22.85 -3.01
CA ALA A 147 -11.45 -22.80 -3.97
C ALA A 147 -11.36 -23.92 -5.00
N VAL A 148 -10.16 -24.22 -5.49
CA VAL A 148 -9.90 -25.34 -6.41
C VAL A 148 -10.17 -26.67 -5.69
N LEU A 149 -9.69 -26.82 -4.45
CA LEU A 149 -9.93 -28.02 -3.66
C LEU A 149 -11.43 -28.30 -3.51
N HIS A 150 -12.22 -27.27 -3.18
CA HIS A 150 -13.68 -27.38 -3.10
C HIS A 150 -14.32 -27.81 -4.43
N GLY A 151 -13.82 -27.32 -5.58
CA GLY A 151 -14.33 -27.67 -6.90
C GLY A 151 -13.99 -29.10 -7.37
N THR A 152 -12.97 -29.72 -6.78
CA THR A 152 -12.55 -31.10 -7.11
C THR A 152 -13.20 -32.18 -6.24
N VAL A 153 -13.90 -31.80 -5.17
CA VAL A 153 -14.57 -32.74 -4.28
C VAL A 153 -15.94 -33.12 -4.86
N ASP A 154 -16.21 -34.42 -4.98
CA ASP A 154 -17.46 -34.95 -5.53
C ASP A 154 -18.70 -34.45 -4.74
N PRO A 155 -19.67 -33.79 -5.40
CA PRO A 155 -20.87 -33.26 -4.73
C PRO A 155 -21.80 -34.35 -4.20
N ASN A 156 -21.63 -35.61 -4.65
CA ASN A 156 -22.44 -36.75 -4.22
C ASN A 156 -22.02 -37.34 -2.86
N LEU A 157 -20.95 -36.83 -2.26
CA LEU A 157 -20.41 -37.23 -0.95
C LEU A 157 -20.55 -36.11 0.09
N SER A 158 -21.62 -35.30 0.01
CA SER A 158 -21.89 -34.14 0.87
C SER A 158 -22.17 -34.53 2.33
N ASP A 159 -21.15 -35.02 3.00
CA ASP A 159 -21.12 -35.38 4.42
C ASP A 159 -20.70 -34.12 5.20
N PRO A 160 -21.34 -33.77 6.34
CA PRO A 160 -21.00 -32.59 7.13
C PRO A 160 -19.52 -32.53 7.56
N SER A 161 -18.84 -33.69 7.60
CA SER A 161 -17.42 -33.83 7.86
C SER A 161 -16.54 -33.14 6.79
N GLN A 162 -16.94 -33.14 5.51
CA GLN A 162 -16.17 -32.54 4.43
C GLN A 162 -16.18 -31.01 4.48
N ARG A 163 -17.33 -30.39 4.80
CA ARG A 163 -17.44 -28.94 4.95
C ARG A 163 -16.51 -28.43 6.06
N GLN A 164 -16.40 -29.18 7.16
CA GLN A 164 -15.49 -28.85 8.25
C GLN A 164 -14.02 -28.99 7.82
N ASN A 165 -13.67 -30.02 7.06
CA ASN A 165 -12.32 -30.19 6.51
C ASN A 165 -11.92 -29.03 5.56
N ILE A 166 -12.82 -28.60 4.67
CA ILE A 166 -12.57 -27.48 3.75
C ILE A 166 -12.35 -26.17 4.54
N LEU A 167 -13.15 -25.95 5.58
CA LEU A 167 -13.00 -24.77 6.45
C LEU A 167 -11.67 -24.80 7.21
N SER A 168 -11.25 -25.97 7.73
CA SER A 168 -9.95 -26.15 8.36
C SER A 168 -8.78 -25.89 7.40
N VAL A 169 -8.90 -26.32 6.14
CA VAL A 169 -7.90 -26.01 5.10
C VAL A 169 -7.85 -24.50 4.83
N SER A 170 -9.01 -23.83 4.71
CA SER A 170 -9.08 -22.38 4.52
C SER A 170 -8.44 -21.60 5.68
N HIS A 171 -8.64 -22.04 6.93
CA HIS A 171 -7.96 -21.44 8.09
C HIS A 171 -6.44 -21.64 8.05
N GLY A 172 -5.98 -22.82 7.65
CA GLY A 172 -4.56 -23.10 7.47
C GLY A 172 -3.92 -22.21 6.42
N VAL A 173 -4.58 -22.08 5.26
CA VAL A 173 -4.13 -21.20 4.16
C VAL A 173 -4.08 -19.73 4.60
N ALA A 174 -5.11 -19.24 5.29
CA ALA A 174 -5.12 -17.86 5.82
C ALA A 174 -3.96 -17.59 6.79
N LEU A 175 -3.62 -18.55 7.65
CA LEU A 175 -2.49 -18.43 8.59
C LEU A 175 -1.16 -18.43 7.86
N VAL A 176 -0.97 -19.28 6.85
CA VAL A 176 0.23 -19.29 6.01
C VAL A 176 0.40 -17.97 5.26
N LEU A 177 -0.66 -17.44 4.65
CA LEU A 177 -0.67 -16.12 3.99
C LEU A 177 -0.28 -15.00 4.96
N LEU A 178 -0.82 -15.01 6.18
CA LEU A 178 -0.48 -14.04 7.22
C LEU A 178 1.00 -14.13 7.62
N CYS A 179 1.54 -15.34 7.78
CA CYS A 179 2.96 -15.55 8.07
C CYS A 179 3.86 -15.05 6.94
N ILE A 180 3.53 -15.36 5.68
CA ILE A 180 4.28 -14.87 4.52
C ILE A 180 4.27 -13.34 4.47
N TYR A 181 3.11 -12.71 4.68
CA TYR A 181 3.00 -11.25 4.74
C TYR A 181 3.81 -10.65 5.90
N ALA A 182 3.77 -11.26 7.08
CA ALA A 182 4.57 -10.81 8.22
C ALA A 182 6.08 -10.93 7.96
N THR A 183 6.54 -12.03 7.35
CA THR A 183 7.93 -12.21 6.93
C THR A 183 8.33 -11.18 5.87
N PHE A 184 7.45 -10.88 4.91
CA PHE A 184 7.65 -9.82 3.92
C PHE A 184 7.80 -8.45 4.60
N LEU A 185 6.94 -8.11 5.56
CA LEU A 185 7.06 -6.88 6.33
C LEU A 185 8.37 -6.82 7.12
N ILE A 186 8.80 -7.92 7.77
CA ILE A 186 10.08 -7.97 8.50
C ILE A 186 11.25 -7.79 7.53
N PHE A 187 11.20 -8.42 6.36
CA PHE A 187 12.22 -8.26 5.31
C PHE A 187 12.33 -6.80 4.86
N MET A 188 11.19 -6.14 4.62
CA MET A 188 11.14 -4.70 4.32
C MET A 188 11.66 -3.84 5.47
N PHE A 189 11.34 -4.18 6.72
CA PHE A 189 11.71 -3.41 7.91
C PHE A 189 13.12 -3.62 8.42
N PHE A 190 13.81 -4.69 8.06
CA PHE A 190 15.10 -5.00 8.68
C PHE A 190 16.19 -5.32 7.66
N SER A 191 15.87 -6.15 6.66
CA SER A 191 16.89 -6.75 5.81
C SER A 191 17.25 -5.87 4.61
N HIS A 192 16.26 -5.25 3.97
CA HIS A 192 16.45 -4.52 2.72
C HIS A 192 15.84 -3.10 2.75
N ARG A 193 15.95 -2.42 3.90
CA ARG A 193 15.49 -1.03 4.03
C ARG A 193 16.07 -0.13 2.92
N LEU A 194 17.34 -0.33 2.55
CA LEU A 194 18.07 0.52 1.59
C LEU A 194 17.58 0.38 0.14
N MET A 195 17.12 -0.81 -0.27
CA MET A 195 16.56 -1.03 -1.62
C MET A 195 15.17 -0.42 -1.76
N TYR A 196 14.37 -0.44 -0.68
CA TYR A 196 13.04 0.16 -0.65
C TYR A 196 13.06 1.67 -0.35
N ASP A 197 14.10 2.18 0.31
CA ASP A 197 14.30 3.62 0.53
C ASP A 197 14.40 4.34 -0.82
N SER A 198 15.29 3.87 -1.70
CA SER A 198 15.60 4.49 -2.99
C SER A 198 14.44 4.46 -4.00
N SER A 199 13.67 3.37 -4.06
CA SER A 199 12.49 3.25 -4.92
C SER A 199 11.31 4.12 -4.46
N SER A 200 11.21 4.41 -3.15
CA SER A 200 10.18 5.28 -2.58
C SER A 200 10.39 6.77 -2.88
N TYR A 201 11.65 7.22 -3.02
CA TYR A 201 11.99 8.61 -3.35
C TYR A 201 11.79 8.92 -4.84
N GLU A 202 12.12 8.00 -5.74
CA GLU A 202 11.97 8.26 -7.19
C GLU A 202 10.51 8.31 -7.66
N LEU A 203 9.60 7.54 -7.05
CA LEU A 203 8.16 7.63 -7.32
C LEU A 203 7.54 8.94 -6.80
N GLY A 204 8.08 9.51 -5.71
CA GLY A 204 7.65 10.80 -5.16
C GLY A 204 8.24 12.02 -5.88
N GLU A 205 9.48 11.94 -6.38
CA GLU A 205 10.12 13.04 -7.12
C GLU A 205 9.58 13.20 -8.55
N ARG A 206 9.10 12.13 -9.20
CA ARG A 206 8.50 12.22 -10.54
C ARG A 206 7.14 12.94 -10.55
N GLU A 207 6.40 12.94 -9.44
CA GLU A 207 5.16 13.71 -9.28
C GLU A 207 5.45 15.23 -9.10
N HIS A 208 6.67 15.60 -8.70
CA HIS A 208 7.06 16.97 -8.36
C HIS A 208 8.12 17.60 -9.29
N ARG A 209 8.23 17.17 -10.54
CA ARG A 209 9.01 17.95 -11.54
C ARG A 209 8.11 19.03 -12.14
N PRO A 210 8.30 20.34 -11.82
CA PRO A 210 7.58 21.38 -12.53
C PRO A 210 7.96 21.31 -14.01
N THR A 211 6.95 21.35 -14.87
CA THR A 211 7.07 21.43 -16.32
C THR A 211 8.10 22.50 -16.68
N SER A 212 9.18 22.08 -17.34
CA SER A 212 10.25 22.93 -17.80
C SER A 212 9.70 23.92 -18.84
N THR A 213 9.30 25.11 -18.40
CA THR A 213 8.90 26.22 -19.28
C THR A 213 9.31 27.59 -18.74
N ASP A 214 10.39 27.69 -17.96
CA ASP A 214 10.94 28.98 -17.50
C ASP A 214 12.47 28.99 -17.52
N TYR A 215 13.07 28.56 -18.64
CA TYR A 215 14.53 28.58 -18.86
C TYR A 215 14.99 29.74 -19.76
N GLU A 216 14.45 30.95 -19.60
CA GLU A 216 15.00 32.16 -20.27
C GLU A 216 14.80 33.47 -19.50
N ALA A 217 15.12 33.53 -18.19
CA ALA A 217 15.02 34.81 -17.49
C ALA A 217 16.07 35.10 -16.40
N GLN A 218 17.23 34.44 -16.35
CA GLN A 218 18.32 34.85 -15.44
C GLN A 218 19.73 34.56 -15.99
N VAL A 219 20.04 35.04 -17.21
CA VAL A 219 21.44 35.18 -17.67
C VAL A 219 21.64 36.57 -18.25
N GLN A 220 21.41 37.64 -17.47
CA GLN A 220 21.82 38.98 -17.93
C GLN A 220 21.99 40.07 -16.85
N VAL A 221 22.78 39.83 -15.79
CA VAL A 221 23.41 40.90 -14.96
C VAL A 221 24.62 40.21 -14.32
N ARG A 222 25.91 40.49 -14.55
CA ARG A 222 26.65 41.73 -14.75
C ARG A 222 28.06 41.37 -15.25
N ALA A 223 28.47 41.89 -16.41
CA ALA A 223 29.88 41.99 -16.78
C ALA A 223 30.36 43.43 -16.52
N THR A 224 31.50 43.62 -15.84
CA THR A 224 32.51 44.68 -16.09
C THR A 224 33.75 44.54 -15.15
N PRO A 225 34.95 45.06 -15.52
CA PRO A 225 36.28 44.49 -15.17
C PRO A 225 37.26 45.41 -14.38
N GLY A 226 38.40 44.83 -13.93
CA GLY A 226 39.62 45.50 -13.36
C GLY A 226 39.73 45.41 -11.83
N THR A 227 40.85 45.17 -11.13
CA THR A 227 42.28 45.53 -11.33
C THR A 227 43.19 44.68 -10.40
N SER A 228 44.45 44.52 -10.78
CA SER A 228 45.59 43.81 -10.14
C SER A 228 46.09 44.34 -8.79
N HIS A 229 46.57 43.46 -7.89
CA HIS A 229 47.73 43.69 -6.99
C HIS A 229 48.25 42.37 -6.35
N ASP A 230 49.58 42.26 -6.22
CA ASP A 230 50.43 41.09 -5.88
C ASP A 230 50.87 41.09 -4.36
N PRO A 231 51.86 40.30 -3.85
CA PRO A 231 51.68 39.28 -2.81
C PRO A 231 52.31 39.63 -1.43
N GLY A 232 51.96 38.90 -0.36
CA GLY A 232 52.53 39.16 0.98
C GLY A 232 52.22 38.10 2.04
N GLN A 233 53.27 37.36 2.37
CA GLN A 233 53.47 36.26 3.32
C GLN A 233 53.12 36.57 4.80
N SER A 234 52.54 35.61 5.52
CA SER A 234 52.88 35.39 6.95
C SER A 234 52.54 33.96 7.41
N THR A 235 53.54 33.37 8.05
CA THR A 235 53.70 31.97 8.45
C THR A 235 53.08 31.66 9.82
N ASN A 236 52.51 30.47 10.02
CA ASN A 236 52.99 29.54 11.05
C ASN A 236 52.22 28.19 11.11
N ASN A 237 53.01 27.13 10.87
CA ASN A 237 53.11 25.86 11.58
C ASN A 237 51.86 25.08 12.01
N GLY A 238 51.78 23.85 11.46
CA GLY A 238 51.03 22.75 12.06
C GLY A 238 50.76 21.62 11.07
N HIS A 239 51.82 21.00 10.53
CA HIS A 239 51.69 19.70 9.88
C HIS A 239 51.50 18.66 10.99
N ASN A 240 50.35 17.97 11.02
CA ASN A 240 50.26 16.64 11.61
C ASN A 240 49.11 15.85 10.96
N ASP A 241 49.46 14.61 10.67
CA ASP A 241 48.80 13.68 9.79
C ASP A 241 47.38 13.26 10.19
N THR A 242 46.56 13.08 9.16
CA THR A 242 45.69 11.92 8.91
C THR A 242 45.45 10.94 10.07
N SER A 243 44.27 11.02 10.70
CA SER A 243 43.46 9.86 11.10
C SER A 243 42.07 10.32 11.54
N VAL A 244 41.15 10.52 10.58
CA VAL A 244 39.72 10.56 10.89
C VAL A 244 39.28 9.11 11.08
N ASP A 245 39.17 8.71 12.35
CA ASP A 245 38.63 7.44 12.80
C ASP A 245 37.18 7.28 12.33
N ARG A 246 37.00 6.66 11.15
CA ARG A 246 35.71 6.10 10.72
C ARG A 246 35.68 4.66 11.19
N GLY A 247 35.01 4.37 12.30
CA GLY A 247 35.14 3.04 12.88
C GLY A 247 34.18 2.62 13.98
N ARG A 248 32.87 2.90 13.90
CA ARG A 248 31.89 1.98 14.52
C ARG A 248 30.52 2.04 13.84
N PRO A 249 30.14 1.05 13.01
CA PRO A 249 28.74 0.87 12.66
C PRO A 249 28.01 0.34 13.88
N GLU A 250 27.05 1.10 14.41
CA GLU A 250 26.05 0.55 15.31
C GLU A 250 25.15 -0.37 14.49
N THR A 251 25.18 -1.66 14.80
CA THR A 251 24.22 -2.63 14.29
C THR A 251 22.90 -2.43 15.04
N PRO A 252 21.77 -2.18 14.37
CA PRO A 252 20.51 -2.59 14.93
C PRO A 252 20.46 -4.11 14.75
N ALA A 253 20.99 -4.88 15.69
CA ALA A 253 20.72 -6.31 15.79
C ALA A 253 19.32 -6.47 16.41
N LEU A 254 18.31 -6.78 15.60
CA LEU A 254 17.00 -7.12 16.13
C LEU A 254 17.11 -8.48 16.82
N ASN A 255 16.89 -8.47 18.13
CA ASN A 255 16.95 -9.66 18.96
C ASN A 255 15.95 -10.71 18.41
N LEU A 256 16.48 -11.77 17.81
CA LEU A 256 15.76 -12.98 17.40
C LEU A 256 14.68 -13.45 18.40
N PRO A 257 14.86 -13.35 19.75
CA PRO A 257 13.79 -13.67 20.69
C PRO A 257 12.56 -12.74 20.61
N MET A 258 12.71 -11.46 20.26
CA MET A 258 11.55 -10.56 20.13
C MET A 258 10.72 -10.87 18.88
N ALA A 259 11.37 -11.28 17.80
CA ALA A 259 10.69 -11.70 16.58
C ALA A 259 9.93 -13.02 16.80
N THR A 260 10.50 -13.98 17.52
CA THR A 260 9.82 -15.24 17.86
C THR A 260 8.69 -15.02 18.87
N ILE A 261 8.86 -14.14 19.86
CA ILE A 261 7.80 -13.76 20.80
C ILE A 261 6.64 -13.10 20.07
N LEU A 262 6.92 -12.18 19.13
CA LEU A 262 5.88 -11.53 18.35
C LEU A 262 5.12 -12.52 17.47
N LEU A 263 5.83 -13.46 16.85
CA LEU A 263 5.23 -14.49 15.99
C LEU A 263 4.36 -15.44 16.80
N ILE A 264 4.79 -15.85 18.00
CA ILE A 264 4.00 -16.66 18.93
C ILE A 264 2.79 -15.88 19.45
N LEU A 265 2.95 -14.59 19.80
CA LEU A 265 1.87 -13.74 20.28
C LEU A 265 0.78 -13.55 19.21
N VAL A 266 1.17 -13.25 17.97
CA VAL A 266 0.24 -13.09 16.84
C VAL A 266 -0.48 -14.41 16.55
N THR A 267 0.25 -15.54 16.57
CA THR A 267 -0.34 -16.87 16.37
C THR A 267 -1.31 -17.21 17.49
N ALA A 268 -1.00 -16.87 18.74
CA ALA A 268 -1.85 -17.11 19.90
C ALA A 268 -3.11 -16.25 19.90
N VAL A 269 -3.00 -14.96 19.53
CA VAL A 269 -4.14 -14.04 19.42
C VAL A 269 -5.06 -14.47 18.28
N CYS A 270 -4.52 -14.88 17.12
CA CYS A 270 -5.33 -15.44 16.04
C CYS A 270 -6.05 -16.74 16.45
N CYS A 271 -5.35 -17.67 17.12
CA CYS A 271 -5.98 -18.88 17.65
C CYS A 271 -7.09 -18.58 18.68
N ALA A 272 -6.91 -17.56 19.52
CA ALA A 272 -7.93 -17.13 20.48
C ALA A 272 -9.16 -16.50 19.79
N LEU A 273 -8.95 -15.69 18.75
CA LEU A 273 -10.03 -15.07 17.99
C LEU A 273 -10.82 -16.09 17.15
N VAL A 274 -10.14 -17.05 16.54
CA VAL A 274 -10.77 -18.16 15.80
C VAL A 274 -11.59 -19.06 16.74
N LYS A 275 -11.06 -19.34 17.94
CA LYS A 275 -11.78 -20.11 18.96
C LYS A 275 -12.98 -19.35 19.55
N SER A 276 -12.93 -18.02 19.57
CA SER A 276 -14.01 -17.16 20.07
C SER A 276 -15.16 -16.97 19.08
N HIS A 277 -14.93 -17.17 17.78
CA HIS A 277 -15.92 -16.90 16.71
C HIS A 277 -16.42 -18.15 15.97
N GLY A 278 -16.23 -19.34 16.52
CA GLY A 278 -16.69 -20.62 15.95
C GLY A 278 -18.22 -20.82 15.90
N GLN A 279 -19.01 -19.78 15.67
CA GLN A 279 -20.47 -19.84 15.48
C GLN A 279 -20.95 -19.19 14.16
N CYS A 280 -20.12 -19.19 13.13
CA CYS A 280 -20.52 -18.95 11.73
C CYS A 280 -20.04 -20.10 10.84
#